data_AF-A0A850R239-F1
#
_entry.id   AF-A0A850R239-F1
#
_cell.length_a   1.000
_cell.length_b   1.000
_cell.length_c   1.000
_cell.angle_alpha   90.00
_cell.angle_beta   90.00
_cell.angle_gamma   90.00
#
_symmetry.space_group_name_H-M   'P 1'
#
loop_
_entity.id
_entity.type
_entity.pdbx_description
1 polymer ?
#
loop_
_entity_poly.entity_id
_entity_poly.type
_entity_poly.pdbx_seq_one_letter_code
_entity_poly.pdbx_strand_id
1 'polypeptide(L)'
;TYLSRCAMCHQPDGKGIDGVFPALAGEGISIDSSKRLEHIEIVVHGRKGTAMQAFGEQLTLQELAAVVTYERNAWGNDTKETVQAADVQAVKNAQDL
;
A
#
# COMPACT_ATOMS: atom_id res chain seq x y z
N THR A 1 8.59 -4.56 7.41
CA THR A 1 7.95 -3.33 6.89
C THR A 1 6.51 -3.18 7.35
N TYR A 2 5.59 -4.10 7.00
CA TYR A 2 4.17 -3.96 7.35
C TYR A 2 3.90 -3.77 8.86
N LEU A 3 4.33 -4.72 9.70
CA LEU A 3 4.07 -4.66 11.15
C LEU A 3 4.62 -3.41 11.84
N SER A 4 5.75 -2.87 11.35
CA SER A 4 6.43 -1.72 11.95
C SER A 4 5.92 -0.36 11.46
N ARG A 5 5.25 -0.31 10.31
CA ARG A 5 4.89 0.96 9.63
C ARG A 5 3.40 1.09 9.31
N CYS A 6 2.76 0.01 8.87
CA CYS A 6 1.38 0.01 8.39
C CYS A 6 0.40 -0.50 9.44
N ALA A 7 0.78 -1.53 10.19
CA ALA A 7 -0.12 -2.24 11.11
C ALA A 7 -0.60 -1.41 12.30
N MET A 8 0.06 -0.28 12.61
CA MET A 8 -0.40 0.64 13.65
C MET A 8 -1.79 1.23 13.33
N CYS A 9 -2.10 1.43 12.05
CA CYS A 9 -3.40 1.92 11.60
C CYS A 9 -4.25 0.81 10.98
N HIS A 10 -3.64 -0.03 10.13
CA HIS A 10 -4.36 -1.08 9.39
C HIS A 10 -4.52 -2.39 10.19
N GLN A 11 -4.03 -2.44 11.43
CA GLN A 11 -3.98 -3.61 12.31
C GLN A 11 -3.09 -4.75 11.77
N PRO A 12 -2.55 -5.62 12.64
CA PRO A 12 -1.73 -6.76 12.18
C PRO A 12 -2.46 -7.73 11.24
N ASP A 13 -3.78 -7.83 11.37
CA ASP A 13 -4.64 -8.69 10.55
C ASP A 13 -5.26 -7.96 9.36
N GLY A 14 -4.83 -6.73 9.07
CA GLY A 14 -5.29 -5.97 7.91
C GLY A 14 -6.73 -5.49 7.99
N LYS A 15 -7.44 -5.66 9.12
CA LYS A 15 -8.84 -5.26 9.23
C LYS A 15 -9.05 -3.77 9.47
N GLY A 16 -7.99 -3.03 9.77
CA GLY A 16 -8.11 -1.62 10.15
C GLY A 16 -8.99 -1.42 11.39
N ILE A 17 -9.61 -0.26 11.46
CA ILE A 17 -10.57 0.11 12.51
C ILE A 17 -11.79 0.71 11.80
N ASP A 18 -12.94 0.05 11.91
CA ASP A 18 -14.15 0.48 11.21
C ASP A 18 -14.49 1.95 11.49
N GLY A 19 -14.83 2.69 10.43
CA GLY A 19 -15.07 4.14 10.47
C GLY A 19 -13.84 5.03 10.69
N VAL A 20 -12.64 4.47 10.89
CA VAL A 20 -11.41 5.26 11.19
C VAL A 20 -10.27 4.94 10.21
N PHE A 21 -9.86 3.68 10.11
CA PHE A 21 -8.81 3.21 9.21
C PHE A 21 -9.33 2.07 8.35
N PRO A 22 -9.22 2.16 7.02
CA PRO A 22 -9.79 1.16 6.14
C PRO A 22 -9.10 -0.20 6.29
N ALA A 23 -9.87 -1.25 6.09
CA ALA A 23 -9.32 -2.58 5.94
C ALA A 23 -8.51 -2.69 4.63
N LEU A 24 -7.45 -3.49 4.72
CA LEU A 24 -6.68 -4.02 3.61
C LEU A 24 -6.97 -5.51 3.41
N ALA A 25 -7.64 -6.18 4.34
CA ALA A 25 -8.01 -7.59 4.22
C ALA A 25 -9.37 -7.72 3.52
N GLY A 26 -9.41 -8.43 2.40
CA GLY A 26 -10.62 -8.87 1.71
C GLY A 26 -11.41 -7.79 0.97
N GLU A 27 -10.95 -6.55 0.92
CA GLU A 27 -11.74 -5.46 0.36
C GLU A 27 -10.94 -4.27 -0.21
N GLY A 28 -11.66 -3.43 -0.97
CA GLY A 28 -11.18 -2.16 -1.47
C GLY A 28 -9.99 -2.27 -2.43
N ILE A 29 -9.08 -1.30 -2.32
CA ILE A 29 -7.97 -1.14 -3.27
C ILE A 29 -6.98 -2.30 -3.24
N SER A 30 -6.89 -3.00 -2.11
CA SER A 30 -5.95 -4.10 -1.89
C SER A 30 -6.25 -5.33 -2.76
N ILE A 31 -7.52 -5.55 -3.10
CA ILE A 31 -7.98 -6.70 -3.91
C ILE A 31 -8.33 -6.33 -5.35
N ASP A 32 -8.53 -5.04 -5.65
CA ASP A 32 -8.90 -4.60 -6.99
C ASP A 32 -7.68 -4.56 -7.92
N SER A 33 -7.63 -5.49 -8.87
CA SER A 33 -6.53 -5.60 -9.86
C SER A 33 -6.40 -4.36 -10.75
N SER A 34 -7.49 -3.62 -10.99
CA SER A 34 -7.46 -2.39 -11.79
C SER A 34 -6.82 -1.22 -11.04
N LYS A 35 -6.68 -1.33 -9.71
CA LYS A 35 -6.21 -0.27 -8.82
C LYS A 35 -4.80 -0.49 -8.29
N ARG A 36 -4.03 -1.43 -8.85
CA ARG A 36 -2.64 -1.69 -8.43
C ARG A 36 -1.79 -0.42 -8.42
N LEU A 37 -1.86 0.39 -9.49
CA LEU A 37 -1.10 1.63 -9.59
C LEU A 37 -1.53 2.64 -8.52
N GLU A 38 -2.84 2.82 -8.31
CA GLU A 38 -3.38 3.70 -7.27
C GLU A 38 -2.95 3.25 -5.86
N HIS A 39 -2.82 1.93 -5.62
CA HIS A 39 -2.35 1.42 -4.35
C HIS A 39 -0.88 1.81 -4.09
N ILE A 40 -0.04 1.70 -5.12
CA ILE A 40 1.37 2.13 -5.04
C ILE A 40 1.44 3.64 -4.78
N GLU A 41 0.68 4.45 -5.53
CA GLU A 41 0.59 5.90 -5.35
C GLU A 41 0.23 6.29 -3.90
N ILE A 42 -0.77 5.64 -3.30
CA ILE A 42 -1.18 5.94 -1.91
C ILE A 42 -0.06 5.59 -0.92
N VAL A 43 0.66 4.49 -1.09
CA VAL A 43 1.75 4.15 -0.18
C VAL A 43 2.94 5.09 -0.36
N VAL A 44 3.26 5.48 -1.60
CA VAL A 44 4.38 6.38 -1.90
C VAL A 44 4.08 7.81 -1.44
N HIS A 45 2.92 8.36 -1.80
CA HIS A 45 2.58 9.77 -1.65
C HIS A 45 1.63 10.07 -0.49
N GLY A 46 1.13 9.02 0.19
CA GLY A 46 0.08 9.15 1.18
C GLY A 46 -1.26 9.49 0.54
N ARG A 47 -2.23 9.87 1.37
CA ARG A 47 -3.56 10.27 0.89
C ARG A 47 -4.01 11.56 1.57
N LYS A 48 -4.00 12.66 0.81
CA LYS A 48 -4.39 14.00 1.27
C LYS A 48 -5.79 13.97 1.89
N GLY A 49 -5.96 14.69 3.00
CA GLY A 49 -7.23 14.74 3.74
C GLY A 49 -7.49 13.51 4.61
N THR A 50 -6.51 12.62 4.76
CA THR A 50 -6.58 11.45 5.66
C THR A 50 -5.32 11.37 6.53
N ALA A 51 -5.29 10.43 7.47
CA ALA A 51 -4.11 10.14 8.28
C ALA A 51 -3.04 9.29 7.56
N MET A 52 -3.30 8.83 6.32
CA MET A 52 -2.35 8.01 5.57
C MET A 52 -1.17 8.86 5.09
N GLN A 53 -0.03 8.69 5.75
CA GLN A 53 1.21 9.41 5.47
C GLN A 53 1.92 8.88 4.20
N ALA A 54 2.81 9.71 3.64
CA ALA A 54 3.68 9.33 2.54
C ALA A 54 4.89 8.53 3.03
N PHE A 55 5.18 7.39 2.41
CA PHE A 55 6.36 6.57 2.74
C PHE A 55 7.46 6.62 1.67
N GLY A 56 7.27 7.32 0.55
CA GLY A 56 8.19 7.36 -0.59
C GLY A 56 9.62 7.80 -0.26
N GLU A 57 9.79 8.67 0.75
CA GLU A 57 11.10 9.13 1.25
C GLU A 57 11.57 8.37 2.51
N GLN A 58 10.72 7.54 3.09
CA GLN A 58 10.99 6.82 4.34
C GLN A 58 11.45 5.38 4.11
N LEU A 59 11.10 4.80 2.96
CA LEU A 59 11.35 3.41 2.60
C LEU A 59 12.06 3.32 1.26
N THR A 60 12.87 2.28 1.08
CA THR A 60 13.48 1.98 -0.21
C THR A 60 12.43 1.51 -1.23
N LEU A 61 12.74 1.61 -2.53
CA LEU A 61 11.87 1.11 -3.60
C LEU A 61 11.51 -0.37 -3.42
N GLN A 62 12.46 -1.18 -2.94
CA GLN A 62 12.24 -2.60 -2.68
C GLN A 62 11.29 -2.83 -1.50
N GLU A 63 11.42 -2.07 -0.42
CA GLU A 63 10.52 -2.16 0.72
C GLU A 63 9.09 -1.70 0.37
N LEU A 64 8.96 -0.65 -0.43
CA LEU A 64 7.67 -0.17 -0.95
C LEU A 64 7.00 -1.23 -1.83
N ALA A 65 7.75 -1.78 -2.79
CA ALA A 65 7.25 -2.84 -3.66
C ALA A 65 6.85 -4.10 -2.86
N ALA A 66 7.67 -4.50 -1.89
CA ALA A 66 7.41 -5.65 -1.05
C ALA A 66 6.19 -5.46 -0.15
N VAL A 67 6.01 -4.28 0.46
CA VAL A 67 4.87 -4.05 1.36
C VAL A 67 3.55 -3.99 0.60
N VAL A 68 3.50 -3.33 -0.56
CA VAL A 68 2.30 -3.32 -1.40
C VAL A 68 1.99 -4.73 -1.92
N THR A 69 3.02 -5.50 -2.32
CA THR A 69 2.84 -6.92 -2.71
C THR A 69 2.25 -7.75 -1.57
N TYR A 70 2.77 -7.57 -0.35
CA TYR A 70 2.25 -8.25 0.83
C TYR A 70 0.79 -7.88 1.08
N GLU A 71 0.44 -6.60 1.11
CA GLU A 71 -0.92 -6.12 1.36
C GLU A 71 -1.92 -6.66 0.32
N ARG A 72 -1.51 -6.81 -0.94
CA ARG A 72 -2.37 -7.35 -2.02
C ARG A 72 -2.50 -8.87 -2.03
N ASN A 73 -1.74 -9.60 -1.20
CA ASN A 73 -1.76 -11.07 -1.19
C ASN A 73 -1.96 -11.68 0.20
N ALA A 74 -1.85 -10.89 1.26
CA ALA A 74 -2.13 -11.31 2.62
C ALA A 74 -3.65 -11.48 2.86
N TRP A 75 -4.00 -12.15 3.94
CA TRP A 75 -5.38 -12.27 4.45
C TRP A 75 -6.41 -12.82 3.44
N GLY A 76 -5.95 -13.63 2.47
CA GLY A 76 -6.82 -14.22 1.44
C GLY A 76 -7.11 -13.30 0.25
N ASN A 77 -6.41 -12.16 0.12
CA ASN A 77 -6.55 -11.26 -1.02
C ASN A 77 -6.13 -11.93 -2.33
N ASP A 78 -5.09 -12.78 -2.29
CA ASP A 78 -4.70 -13.73 -3.34
C ASP A 78 -4.70 -13.19 -4.79
N THR A 79 -4.39 -11.90 -4.97
CA THR A 79 -4.39 -11.24 -6.30
C THR A 79 -3.41 -11.86 -7.29
N LYS A 80 -2.41 -12.60 -6.79
CA LYS A 80 -1.27 -13.19 -7.54
C LYS A 80 -0.40 -12.14 -8.24
N GLU A 81 -0.60 -10.88 -7.90
CA GLU A 81 0.21 -9.77 -8.40
C GLU A 81 1.47 -9.61 -7.56
N THR A 82 2.53 -9.13 -8.21
CA THR A 82 3.77 -8.71 -7.55
C THR A 82 4.12 -7.32 -8.07
N VAL A 83 4.33 -6.38 -7.15
CA VAL A 83 4.84 -5.05 -7.46
C VAL A 83 6.37 -5.13 -7.51
N GLN A 84 6.95 -4.53 -8.54
CA GLN A 84 8.39 -4.43 -8.72
C GLN A 84 8.90 -3.05 -8.26
N ALA A 85 10.18 -2.97 -7.88
CA ALA A 85 10.82 -1.70 -7.56
C ALA A 85 10.75 -0.69 -8.73
N ALA A 86 10.74 -1.18 -9.97
CA ALA A 86 10.59 -0.35 -11.16
C ALA A 86 9.20 0.30 -11.26
N ASP A 87 8.14 -0.37 -10.80
CA ASP A 87 6.78 0.20 -10.76
C ASP A 87 6.74 1.39 -9.77
N VAL A 88 7.38 1.22 -8.61
CA VAL A 88 7.50 2.27 -7.59
C VAL A 88 8.33 3.44 -8.11
N GLN A 89 9.44 3.16 -8.79
CA GLN A 89 10.27 4.22 -9.38
C GLN A 89 9.51 5.02 -10.43
N ALA A 90 8.68 4.36 -11.26
CA ALA A 90 7.86 5.03 -12.25
C ALA A 90 6.85 5.99 -11.58
N VAL A 91 6.22 5.58 -10.48
CA VAL A 91 5.33 6.43 -9.67
C VAL A 91 6.07 7.65 -9.12
N LYS A 92 7.24 7.46 -8.51
CA LYS A 92 8.03 8.59 -7.97
C LYS A 92 8.39 9.60 -9.06
N ASN A 93 8.83 9.13 -10.23
CA ASN A 93 9.20 10.00 -11.35
C ASN A 93 8.00 10.73 -11.97
N ALA A 94 6.81 10.14 -11.94
CA ALA A 94 5.60 10.73 -12.51
C ALA A 94 5.10 11.94 -11.70
N GLN A 95 5.45 12.04 -10.41
CA GLN A 95 5.13 13.19 -9.57
C GLN A 95 6.10 14.37 -9.75
N ASP A 96 7.29 14.13 -10.33
CA ASP A 96 8.30 15.16 -10.61
C ASP A 96 8.07 15.89 -11.95
N LEU A 97 6.95 15.61 -12.64
CA LEU A 97 6.51 16.22 -13.90
C LEU A 97 5.26 17.08 -13.69
#